data_AF-A0A5J4R934-F1
#
_entry.id   AF-A0A5J4R934-F1
#
_cell.length_a   1.000
_cell.length_b   1.000
_cell.length_c   1.000
_cell.angle_alpha   90.00
_cell.angle_beta   90.00
_cell.angle_gamma   90.00
#
_symmetry.space_group_name_H-M   'P 1'
#
loop_
_entity.id
_entity.type
_entity.pdbx_description
1 polymer ?
#
loop_
_entity_poly.entity_id
_entity_poly.type
_entity_poly.pdbx_seq_one_letter_code
_entity_poly.pdbx_strand_id
1 'polypeptide(L)'
;KLELVAQDLLRIIKVIPCQNGWCFIIKEYDCIAGKNTIKYKSRTALYDQLRSIRLWQDGKKHITAIDALEQYHSLFEKIGMKFTSNNEGIFSVFQGFKYMQLDEVDQTKIEQFLGLVKDTISANDERVYEYILNWFAFIVQNIGKKTETAIILKGLQGIGKNVFTNVLCELLAGYSSKNITDIDDFVGKFNTAIENKMLAIANEMKNFGESRMSNMDALKSIITESSFEINEKYVPKHEVENVVNIMIVTNNVYPLKIEN
;
A
#
# COMPACT_ATOMS: atom_id res chain seq x y z
N LYS A 1 -13.82 -23.35 -24.09
CA LYS A 1 -12.35 -23.20 -23.90
C LYS A 1 -11.99 -21.77 -23.50
N LEU A 2 -12.32 -20.75 -24.30
CA LEU A 2 -12.07 -19.34 -23.94
C LEU A 2 -12.78 -18.91 -22.64
N GLU A 3 -14.00 -19.39 -22.39
CA GLU A 3 -14.71 -19.13 -21.13
C GLU A 3 -13.93 -19.58 -19.88
N LEU A 4 -13.34 -20.78 -19.91
CA LEU A 4 -12.53 -21.30 -18.81
C LEU A 4 -11.28 -20.43 -18.59
N VAL A 5 -10.66 -19.99 -19.69
CA VAL A 5 -9.53 -19.05 -19.62
C VAL A 5 -9.97 -17.72 -19.01
N ALA A 6 -11.14 -17.19 -19.39
CA ALA A 6 -11.69 -15.99 -18.79
C ALA A 6 -11.91 -16.19 -17.28
N GLN A 7 -12.49 -17.32 -16.86
CA GLN A 7 -12.67 -17.66 -15.44
C GLN A 7 -11.34 -17.70 -14.65
N ASP A 8 -10.26 -18.20 -15.26
CA ASP A 8 -8.93 -18.17 -14.66
C ASP A 8 -8.36 -16.74 -14.60
N LEU A 9 -8.48 -15.97 -15.69
CA LEU A 9 -8.05 -14.57 -15.75
C LEU A 9 -8.82 -13.70 -14.74
N LEU A 10 -10.07 -14.01 -14.42
CA LEU A 10 -10.85 -13.30 -13.40
C LEU A 10 -10.21 -13.36 -12.00
N ARG A 11 -9.33 -14.33 -11.73
CA ARG A 11 -8.62 -14.42 -10.45
C ARG A 11 -7.48 -13.42 -10.34
N ILE A 12 -7.03 -12.87 -11.47
CA ILE A 12 -5.85 -12.01 -11.55
C ILE A 12 -6.14 -10.64 -12.18
N ILE A 13 -7.20 -10.48 -12.97
CA ILE A 13 -7.51 -9.23 -13.68
C ILE A 13 -8.91 -8.76 -13.31
N LYS A 14 -9.03 -7.45 -13.08
CA LYS A 14 -10.30 -6.71 -12.98
C LYS A 14 -10.21 -5.41 -13.75
N VAL A 15 -11.36 -4.89 -14.14
CA VAL A 15 -11.51 -3.62 -14.83
C VAL A 15 -12.41 -2.73 -13.99
N ILE A 16 -11.95 -1.53 -13.63
CA ILE A 16 -12.72 -0.55 -12.87
C ILE A 16 -12.88 0.75 -13.67
N PRO A 17 -13.99 1.47 -13.49
CA PRO A 17 -14.15 2.80 -14.09
C PRO A 17 -13.15 3.78 -13.47
N CYS A 18 -12.58 4.64 -14.32
CA CYS A 18 -11.65 5.71 -13.93
C CYS A 18 -11.98 7.00 -14.68
N GLN A 19 -11.33 8.12 -14.33
CA GLN A 19 -11.54 9.36 -15.06
C GLN A 19 -11.21 9.17 -16.55
N ASN A 20 -12.17 9.45 -17.42
CA ASN A 20 -12.03 9.35 -18.88
C ASN A 20 -11.71 7.93 -19.42
N GLY A 21 -12.08 6.86 -18.71
CA GLY A 21 -11.96 5.51 -19.25
C GLY A 21 -12.00 4.40 -18.20
N TRP A 22 -11.16 3.39 -18.41
CA TRP A 22 -11.07 2.20 -17.57
C TRP A 22 -9.64 2.02 -17.07
N CYS A 23 -9.48 1.65 -15.81
CA CYS A 23 -8.21 1.16 -15.29
C CYS A 23 -8.24 -0.37 -15.21
N PHE A 24 -7.14 -0.99 -15.63
CA PHE A 24 -6.97 -2.42 -15.54
C PHE A 24 -6.17 -2.76 -14.30
N ILE A 25 -6.81 -3.47 -13.38
CA ILE A 25 -6.20 -3.99 -12.18
C ILE A 25 -5.64 -5.37 -12.49
N ILE A 26 -4.38 -5.59 -12.14
CA ILE A 26 -3.74 -6.90 -12.25
C ILE A 26 -3.07 -7.28 -10.93
N LYS A 27 -3.26 -8.53 -10.53
CA LYS A 27 -2.59 -9.17 -9.41
C LYS A 27 -1.27 -9.75 -9.90
N GLU A 28 -0.16 -9.23 -9.38
CA GLU A 28 1.20 -9.66 -9.75
C GLU A 28 1.98 -10.08 -8.52
N TYR A 29 2.81 -11.10 -8.67
CA TYR A 29 3.70 -11.56 -7.59
C TYR A 29 4.88 -10.59 -7.44
N ASP A 30 5.00 -9.98 -6.27
CA ASP A 30 6.13 -9.14 -5.89
C ASP A 30 7.20 -10.02 -5.24
N CYS A 31 8.30 -10.25 -5.95
CA CYS A 31 9.41 -11.07 -5.48
C CYS A 31 10.13 -10.49 -4.25
N ILE A 32 10.06 -9.17 -4.04
CA ILE A 32 10.70 -8.50 -2.91
C ILE A 32 9.82 -8.63 -1.67
N ALA A 33 8.50 -8.43 -1.81
CA ALA A 33 7.56 -8.61 -0.71
C ALA A 33 7.30 -10.10 -0.39
N GLY A 34 7.50 -10.99 -1.37
CA GLY A 34 7.19 -12.41 -1.28
C GLY A 34 5.68 -12.68 -1.24
N LYS A 35 4.89 -11.86 -1.95
CA LYS A 35 3.43 -12.02 -2.04
C LYS A 35 2.85 -11.35 -3.29
N ASN A 36 1.61 -11.69 -3.60
CA ASN A 36 0.86 -10.98 -4.63
C ASN A 36 0.47 -9.57 -4.19
N THR A 37 0.64 -8.61 -5.08
CA THR A 37 0.25 -7.20 -4.92
C THR A 37 -0.65 -6.76 -6.07
N ILE A 38 -1.38 -5.68 -5.85
CA ILE A 38 -2.25 -5.09 -6.86
C ILE A 38 -1.48 -4.02 -7.62
N LYS A 39 -1.58 -4.06 -8.95
CA LYS A 39 -0.97 -3.11 -9.88
C LYS A 39 -2.01 -2.61 -10.88
N TYR A 40 -1.79 -1.43 -11.41
CA TYR A 40 -2.58 -0.87 -12.49
C TYR A 40 -1.78 -0.92 -13.77
N LYS A 41 -2.47 -1.21 -14.88
CA LYS A 41 -1.88 -1.16 -16.20
C LYS A 41 -2.74 -0.31 -17.11
N SER A 42 -2.04 0.41 -18.00
CA SER A 42 -2.68 1.00 -19.16
C SER A 42 -3.29 -0.11 -20.03
N ARG A 43 -4.32 0.23 -20.80
CA ARG A 43 -4.93 -0.69 -21.75
C ARG A 43 -3.87 -1.33 -22.66
N THR A 44 -2.99 -0.52 -23.24
CA THR A 44 -1.94 -0.99 -24.14
C THR A 44 -1.02 -2.01 -23.47
N ALA A 45 -0.52 -1.70 -22.27
CA ALA A 45 0.39 -2.59 -21.55
C ALA A 45 -0.26 -3.94 -21.20
N LEU A 46 -1.52 -3.94 -20.74
CA LEU A 46 -2.23 -5.18 -20.47
C LEU A 46 -2.48 -5.98 -21.75
N TYR A 47 -2.94 -5.32 -22.81
CA TYR A 47 -3.28 -5.98 -24.06
C TYR A 47 -2.05 -6.64 -24.70
N ASP A 48 -0.90 -5.96 -24.68
CA ASP A 48 0.34 -6.52 -25.21
C ASP A 48 0.84 -7.71 -24.39
N GLN A 49 0.72 -7.64 -23.07
CA GLN A 49 1.01 -8.78 -22.19
C GLN A 49 0.11 -9.98 -22.51
N LEU A 50 -1.21 -9.77 -22.62
CA LEU A 50 -2.16 -10.87 -22.88
C LEU A 50 -2.02 -11.43 -24.30
N ARG A 51 -1.66 -10.61 -25.29
CA ARG A 51 -1.35 -11.06 -26.66
C ARG A 51 -0.13 -11.98 -26.72
N SER A 52 0.84 -11.77 -25.83
CA SER A 52 2.04 -12.62 -25.78
C SER A 52 1.76 -14.04 -25.26
N ILE A 53 0.66 -14.23 -24.53
CA ILE A 53 0.27 -15.52 -23.94
C ILE A 53 -0.53 -16.31 -24.97
N ARG A 54 0.15 -17.18 -25.72
CA ARG A 54 -0.48 -18.10 -26.68
C ARG A 54 -1.13 -19.27 -25.95
N LEU A 55 -2.37 -19.58 -26.29
CA LEU A 55 -3.16 -20.64 -25.65
C LEU A 55 -3.24 -21.89 -26.54
N TRP A 56 -3.89 -21.77 -27.70
CA TRP A 56 -3.96 -22.83 -28.70
C TRP A 56 -4.07 -22.26 -30.11
N GLN A 57 -3.98 -23.14 -31.11
CA GLN A 57 -4.17 -22.80 -32.51
C GLN A 57 -5.55 -23.26 -32.98
N ASP A 58 -6.27 -22.38 -33.66
CA ASP A 58 -7.57 -22.64 -34.27
C ASP A 58 -7.48 -22.37 -35.77
N GLY A 59 -7.26 -23.43 -36.55
CA GLY A 59 -6.92 -23.33 -37.97
C GLY A 59 -5.63 -22.53 -38.20
N LYS A 60 -5.74 -21.39 -38.89
CA LYS A 60 -4.63 -20.47 -39.17
C LYS A 60 -4.43 -19.38 -38.11
N LYS A 61 -5.38 -19.22 -37.17
CA LYS A 61 -5.31 -18.20 -36.12
C LYS A 61 -4.70 -18.80 -34.85
N HIS A 62 -3.81 -18.06 -34.20
CA HIS A 62 -3.41 -18.35 -32.82
C HIS A 62 -4.35 -17.63 -31.86
N ILE A 63 -4.98 -18.39 -30.97
CA ILE A 63 -5.78 -17.86 -29.88
C ILE A 63 -4.86 -17.56 -28.70
N THR A 64 -5.03 -16.39 -28.12
CA THR A 64 -4.20 -15.82 -27.05
C THR A 64 -5.08 -15.40 -25.87
N ALA A 65 -4.47 -15.06 -24.74
CA ALA A 65 -5.22 -14.66 -23.54
C ALA A 65 -6.06 -13.39 -23.76
N ILE A 66 -5.69 -12.50 -24.70
CA ILE A 66 -6.47 -11.30 -24.99
C ILE A 66 -7.83 -11.65 -25.60
N ASP A 67 -7.92 -12.73 -26.40
CA ASP A 67 -9.18 -13.15 -27.03
C ASP A 67 -10.23 -13.50 -25.95
N ALA A 68 -9.80 -14.02 -24.79
CA ALA A 68 -10.68 -14.29 -23.66
C ALA A 68 -11.18 -13.01 -22.98
N LEU A 69 -10.29 -12.03 -22.75
CA LEU A 69 -10.66 -10.74 -22.16
C LEU A 69 -11.60 -9.95 -23.08
N GLU A 70 -11.36 -9.96 -24.39
CA GLU A 70 -12.20 -9.25 -25.37
C GLU A 70 -13.57 -9.90 -25.52
N GLN A 71 -13.65 -11.24 -25.55
CA GLN A 71 -14.92 -11.95 -25.68
C GLN A 71 -15.79 -11.85 -24.41
N TYR A 72 -15.17 -11.84 -23.22
CA TYR A 72 -15.88 -11.90 -21.93
C TYR A 72 -15.66 -10.65 -21.07
N HIS A 73 -15.47 -9.48 -21.69
CA HIS A 73 -15.08 -8.23 -21.01
C HIS A 73 -15.94 -7.88 -19.79
N SER A 74 -17.26 -8.02 -19.91
CA SER A 74 -18.22 -7.69 -18.86
C SER A 74 -18.03 -8.51 -17.57
N LEU A 75 -17.42 -9.70 -17.65
CA LEU A 75 -17.12 -10.50 -16.46
C LEU A 75 -16.02 -9.88 -15.59
N PHE A 76 -15.12 -9.10 -16.20
CA PHE A 76 -13.98 -8.49 -15.53
C PHE A 76 -14.33 -7.16 -14.86
N GLU A 77 -15.47 -6.57 -15.22
CA GLU A 77 -15.91 -5.27 -14.74
C GLU A 77 -16.28 -5.31 -13.25
N LYS A 78 -15.91 -4.24 -12.57
CA LYS A 78 -16.27 -3.92 -11.20
C LYS A 78 -16.75 -2.47 -11.16
N ILE A 79 -17.74 -2.18 -10.32
CA ILE A 79 -18.30 -0.82 -10.20
C ILE A 79 -17.32 0.17 -9.54
N GLY A 80 -16.27 -0.35 -8.90
CA GLY A 80 -15.23 0.43 -8.27
C GLY A 80 -14.32 -0.45 -7.42
N MET A 81 -13.55 0.19 -6.56
CA MET A 81 -12.55 -0.46 -5.71
C MET A 81 -12.54 0.19 -4.32
N LYS A 82 -12.30 -0.63 -3.30
CA LYS A 82 -12.04 -0.21 -1.92
C LYS A 82 -10.92 -1.05 -1.33
N PHE A 83 -10.32 -0.58 -0.24
CA PHE A 83 -9.31 -1.38 0.43
C PHE A 83 -9.89 -2.71 0.93
N THR A 84 -11.07 -2.64 1.53
CA THR A 84 -11.90 -3.81 1.85
C THR A 84 -13.36 -3.56 1.47
N SER A 85 -14.05 -4.58 0.96
CA SER A 85 -15.48 -4.51 0.66
C SER A 85 -16.15 -5.88 0.72
N ASN A 86 -17.39 -5.90 1.21
CA ASN A 86 -18.28 -7.07 1.18
C ASN A 86 -19.21 -7.05 -0.06
N ASN A 87 -19.19 -5.99 -0.85
CA ASN A 87 -19.98 -5.90 -2.08
C ASN A 87 -19.22 -6.58 -3.23
N GLU A 88 -19.78 -7.66 -3.78
CA GLU A 88 -19.15 -8.41 -4.87
C GLU A 88 -18.91 -7.58 -6.14
N GLY A 89 -19.66 -6.50 -6.35
CA GLY A 89 -19.44 -5.56 -7.45
C GLY A 89 -18.20 -4.68 -7.26
N ILE A 90 -17.69 -4.55 -6.04
CA ILE A 90 -16.52 -3.73 -5.69
C ILE A 90 -15.29 -4.64 -5.57
N PHE A 91 -14.17 -4.22 -6.16
CA PHE A 91 -12.91 -4.92 -5.97
C PHE A 91 -12.28 -4.61 -4.61
N SER A 92 -11.92 -5.64 -3.84
CA SER A 92 -11.18 -5.53 -2.58
C SER A 92 -9.68 -5.63 -2.81
N VAL A 93 -8.94 -4.55 -2.50
CA VAL A 93 -7.48 -4.51 -2.65
C VAL A 93 -6.75 -5.36 -1.62
N PHE A 94 -7.29 -5.46 -0.41
CA PHE A 94 -6.73 -6.32 0.62
C PHE A 94 -6.97 -7.79 0.27
N GLN A 95 -5.89 -8.58 0.28
CA GLN A 95 -5.83 -9.98 -0.15
C GLN A 95 -5.29 -10.87 0.99
N GLY A 96 -5.30 -10.36 2.23
CA GLY A 96 -4.69 -11.00 3.38
C GLY A 96 -3.24 -10.58 3.65
N PHE A 97 -2.81 -10.75 4.89
CA PHE A 97 -1.43 -10.57 5.30
C PHE A 97 -0.53 -11.67 4.74
N LYS A 98 0.78 -11.40 4.67
CA LYS A 98 1.79 -12.40 4.28
C LYS A 98 1.85 -13.54 5.30
N TYR A 99 1.72 -13.19 6.58
CA TYR A 99 1.81 -14.12 7.70
C TYR A 99 0.41 -14.44 8.23
N MET A 100 0.22 -15.66 8.71
CA MET A 100 -1.00 -16.08 9.40
C MET A 100 -0.92 -15.74 10.88
N GLN A 101 -2.07 -15.48 11.49
CA GLN A 101 -2.17 -15.38 12.94
C GLN A 101 -1.83 -16.75 13.56
N LEU A 102 -1.03 -16.72 14.62
CA LEU A 102 -0.70 -17.91 15.41
C LEU A 102 -1.66 -18.02 16.59
N ASP A 103 -1.97 -19.24 17.00
CA ASP A 103 -2.85 -19.50 18.17
C ASP A 103 -2.15 -19.18 19.50
N GLU A 104 -0.82 -19.31 19.54
CA GLU A 104 0.00 -19.07 20.72
C GLU A 104 1.14 -18.09 20.42
N VAL A 105 1.51 -17.30 21.43
CA VAL A 105 2.61 -16.33 21.35
C VAL A 105 3.84 -16.89 22.06
N ASP A 106 4.92 -17.10 21.33
CA ASP A 106 6.22 -17.46 21.88
C ASP A 106 7.00 -16.20 22.24
N GLN A 107 6.96 -15.84 23.53
CA GLN A 107 7.55 -14.61 24.04
C GLN A 107 9.07 -14.53 23.75
N THR A 108 9.77 -15.66 23.74
CA THR A 108 11.22 -15.71 23.53
C THR A 108 11.64 -15.22 22.15
N LYS A 109 10.73 -15.28 21.16
CA LYS A 109 10.98 -14.81 19.79
C LYS A 109 10.77 -13.32 19.62
N ILE A 110 9.97 -12.69 20.49
CA ILE A 110 9.58 -11.28 20.37
C ILE A 110 10.17 -10.39 21.45
N GLU A 111 10.70 -10.96 22.54
CA GLU A 111 11.23 -10.20 23.68
C GLU A 111 12.29 -9.17 23.28
N GLN A 112 13.19 -9.50 22.35
CA GLN A 112 14.25 -8.59 21.91
C GLN A 112 13.67 -7.41 21.13
N PHE A 113 12.64 -7.66 20.30
CA PHE A 113 11.94 -6.61 19.59
C PHE A 113 11.17 -5.72 20.57
N LEU A 114 10.45 -6.31 21.53
CA LEU A 114 9.73 -5.56 22.55
C LEU A 114 10.68 -4.76 23.46
N GLY A 115 11.86 -5.30 23.76
CA GLY A 115 12.93 -4.60 24.47
C GLY A 115 13.46 -3.40 23.70
N LEU A 116 13.70 -3.54 22.38
CA LEU A 116 14.04 -2.40 21.52
C LEU A 116 12.96 -1.30 21.59
N VAL A 117 11.68 -1.69 21.52
CA VAL A 117 10.57 -0.74 21.60
C VAL A 117 10.57 -0.04 22.97
N LYS A 118 10.64 -0.80 24.06
CA LYS A 118 10.59 -0.28 25.43
C LYS A 118 11.77 0.62 25.78
N ASP A 119 12.97 0.09 25.60
CA ASP A 119 14.18 0.72 26.09
C ASP A 119 14.61 1.89 25.19
N THR A 120 14.51 1.69 23.87
CA THR A 120 15.10 2.63 22.90
C THR A 120 14.06 3.53 22.24
N ILE A 121 12.94 2.98 21.76
CA ILE A 121 11.95 3.77 21.02
C ILE A 121 11.11 4.62 21.97
N SER A 122 10.67 4.07 23.10
CA SER A 122 9.93 4.80 24.14
C SER A 122 10.80 5.37 25.26
N ALA A 123 12.12 5.15 25.23
CA ALA A 123 13.05 5.62 26.27
C ALA A 123 12.61 5.23 27.70
N ASN A 124 12.11 4.00 27.88
CA ASN A 124 11.52 3.48 29.12
C ASN A 124 10.26 4.21 29.63
N ASP A 125 9.64 5.08 28.83
CA ASP A 125 8.33 5.65 29.15
C ASP A 125 7.22 4.64 28.84
N GLU A 126 6.60 4.10 29.89
CA GLU A 126 5.56 3.07 29.77
C GLU A 126 4.35 3.55 28.97
N ARG A 127 3.98 4.84 29.08
CA ARG A 127 2.81 5.37 28.35
C ARG A 127 3.09 5.45 26.86
N VAL A 128 4.29 5.89 26.50
CA VAL A 128 4.72 5.92 25.08
C VAL A 128 4.87 4.51 24.53
N TYR A 129 5.43 3.59 25.31
CA TYR A 129 5.55 2.18 24.95
C TYR A 129 4.19 1.56 24.61
N GLU A 130 3.23 1.66 25.54
CA GLU A 130 1.88 1.15 25.35
C GLU A 130 1.18 1.82 24.17
N TYR A 131 1.32 3.14 24.02
CA TYR A 131 0.73 3.87 22.91
C TYR A 131 1.23 3.36 21.55
N ILE A 132 2.54 3.17 21.40
CA ILE A 132 3.13 2.68 20.14
C ILE A 132 2.62 1.28 19.79
N LEU A 133 2.58 0.37 20.78
CA LEU A 133 2.09 -0.99 20.55
C LEU A 133 0.60 -1.01 20.22
N ASN A 134 -0.22 -0.26 20.96
CA ASN A 134 -1.66 -0.16 20.70
C ASN A 134 -1.97 0.50 19.36
N TRP A 135 -1.19 1.52 18.97
CA TRP A 135 -1.32 2.19 17.68
C TRP A 135 -1.08 1.21 16.54
N PHE A 136 -0.01 0.41 16.60
CA PHE A 136 0.25 -0.58 15.57
C PHE A 136 -0.73 -1.77 15.61
N ALA A 137 -1.11 -2.24 16.80
CA ALA A 137 -2.11 -3.29 16.97
C ALA A 137 -3.46 -2.88 16.35
N PHE A 138 -3.88 -1.63 16.55
CA PHE A 138 -5.08 -1.08 15.92
C PHE A 138 -5.04 -1.18 14.40
N ILE A 139 -3.92 -0.81 13.77
CA ILE A 139 -3.74 -0.86 12.31
C ILE A 139 -3.86 -2.29 11.79
N VAL A 140 -3.24 -3.25 12.46
CA VAL A 140 -3.26 -4.66 12.05
C VAL A 140 -4.66 -5.27 12.21
N GLN A 141 -5.34 -4.97 13.33
CA GLN A 141 -6.66 -5.53 13.65
C GLN A 141 -7.81 -4.88 12.89
N ASN A 142 -7.69 -3.59 12.57
CA ASN A 142 -8.72 -2.80 11.90
C ASN A 142 -8.31 -2.49 10.46
N ILE A 143 -8.32 -3.52 9.62
CA ILE A 143 -7.88 -3.43 8.22
C ILE A 143 -8.63 -2.33 7.48
N GLY A 144 -7.89 -1.45 6.82
CA GLY A 144 -8.45 -0.32 6.07
C GLY A 144 -8.88 0.86 6.94
N LYS A 145 -8.56 0.87 8.24
CA LYS A 145 -8.79 2.01 9.13
C LYS A 145 -7.53 2.82 9.37
N LYS A 146 -7.75 4.09 9.66
CA LYS A 146 -6.72 5.05 10.00
C LYS A 146 -6.82 5.40 11.47
N THR A 147 -5.67 5.66 12.05
CA THR A 147 -5.51 6.17 13.41
C THR A 147 -5.68 7.68 13.47
N GLU A 148 -5.70 8.35 12.31
CA GLU A 148 -5.74 9.82 12.17
C GLU A 148 -4.64 10.54 12.95
N THR A 149 -3.57 9.81 13.27
CA THR A 149 -2.40 10.27 14.01
C THR A 149 -1.13 9.82 13.30
N ALA A 150 -0.04 10.56 13.48
CA ALA A 150 1.28 10.18 13.00
C ALA A 150 2.26 10.11 14.16
N ILE A 151 3.13 9.09 14.15
CA ILE A 151 4.19 8.93 15.15
C ILE A 151 5.48 9.50 14.58
N ILE A 152 6.15 10.40 15.32
CA ILE A 152 7.45 10.93 14.95
C ILE A 152 8.52 10.32 15.85
N LEU A 153 9.42 9.54 15.26
CA LEU A 153 10.59 8.97 15.90
C LEU A 153 11.81 9.86 15.66
N LYS A 154 12.15 10.64 16.69
CA LYS A 154 13.30 11.53 16.70
C LYS A 154 14.43 10.95 17.55
N GLY A 155 15.64 10.94 17.01
CA GLY A 155 16.83 10.56 17.76
C GLY A 155 18.07 10.47 16.89
N LEU A 156 19.22 10.13 17.47
CA LEU A 156 20.47 9.96 16.73
C LEU A 156 20.37 8.83 15.69
N GLN A 157 21.22 8.90 14.66
CA GLN A 157 21.36 7.80 13.70
C GLN A 157 21.99 6.58 14.38
N GLY A 158 21.63 5.38 13.94
CA GLY A 158 22.21 4.13 14.48
C GLY A 158 21.55 3.59 15.74
N ILE A 159 20.57 4.28 16.34
CA ILE A 159 19.88 3.83 17.56
C ILE A 159 18.78 2.77 17.31
N GLY A 160 18.68 2.21 16.11
CA GLY A 160 17.68 1.16 15.83
C GLY A 160 16.29 1.62 15.40
N LYS A 161 16.04 2.92 15.15
CA LYS A 161 14.74 3.42 14.62
C LYS A 161 14.27 2.66 13.36
N ASN A 162 15.20 2.40 12.43
CA ASN A 162 14.90 1.67 11.20
C ASN A 162 14.71 0.17 11.44
N VAL A 163 15.36 -0.41 12.46
CA VAL A 163 15.12 -1.81 12.82
C VAL A 163 13.68 -1.98 13.27
N PHE A 164 13.20 -1.06 14.12
CA PHE A 164 11.82 -1.04 14.58
C PHE A 164 10.83 -0.91 13.40
N THR A 165 10.95 0.11 12.56
CA THR A 165 10.01 0.33 11.46
C THR A 165 10.08 -0.76 10.38
N ASN A 166 11.26 -1.33 10.12
CA ASN A 166 11.41 -2.43 9.15
C ASN A 166 10.63 -3.68 9.56
N VAL A 167 10.58 -4.01 10.86
CA VAL A 167 9.77 -5.13 11.37
C VAL A 167 8.28 -4.85 11.15
N LEU A 168 7.81 -3.65 11.49
CA LEU A 168 6.39 -3.28 11.28
C LEU A 168 5.99 -3.37 9.81
N CYS A 169 6.82 -2.86 8.92
CA CYS A 169 6.59 -2.96 7.49
C CYS A 169 6.68 -4.41 6.97
N GLU A 170 7.53 -5.25 7.55
CA GLU A 170 7.58 -6.66 7.17
C GLU A 170 6.29 -7.39 7.55
N LEU A 171 5.74 -7.14 8.74
CA LEU A 171 4.44 -7.67 9.15
C LEU A 171 3.31 -7.23 8.19
N LEU A 172 3.41 -6.00 7.67
CA LEU A 172 2.49 -5.44 6.68
C LEU A 172 3.00 -5.56 5.24
N ALA A 173 3.83 -6.56 4.92
CA ALA A 173 4.39 -6.72 3.58
C ALA A 173 3.30 -6.64 2.49
N GLY A 174 3.61 -5.93 1.41
CA GLY A 174 2.68 -5.57 0.32
C GLY A 174 1.78 -4.36 0.62
N TYR A 175 1.49 -4.08 1.89
CA TYR A 175 0.68 -2.95 2.36
C TYR A 175 1.49 -1.91 3.14
N SER A 176 2.83 -1.98 3.08
CA SER A 176 3.70 -0.98 3.70
C SER A 176 4.69 -0.37 2.72
N SER A 177 5.15 0.85 3.03
CA SER A 177 6.26 1.52 2.33
C SER A 177 7.38 1.87 3.32
N LYS A 178 8.54 1.22 3.15
CA LYS A 178 9.62 1.16 4.17
C LYS A 178 10.50 2.41 4.27
N ASN A 179 10.58 3.23 3.22
CA ASN A 179 11.59 4.30 3.16
C ASN A 179 11.21 5.41 2.15
N ILE A 180 10.16 6.17 2.45
CA ILE A 180 9.82 7.34 1.64
C ILE A 180 10.68 8.51 2.08
N THR A 181 11.57 8.98 1.21
CA THR A 181 12.55 10.04 1.51
C THR A 181 12.20 11.39 0.90
N ASP A 182 11.26 11.41 -0.04
CA ASP A 182 10.74 12.62 -0.65
C ASP A 182 9.28 12.81 -0.21
N ILE A 183 8.92 14.05 0.12
CA ILE A 183 7.54 14.36 0.45
C ILE A 183 6.65 14.34 -0.80
N ASP A 184 7.21 14.57 -1.99
CA ASP A 184 6.46 14.50 -3.25
C ASP A 184 5.92 13.08 -3.51
N ASP A 185 6.52 12.05 -2.91
CA ASP A 185 5.99 10.68 -2.94
C ASP A 185 4.75 10.50 -2.05
N PHE A 186 4.50 11.42 -1.10
CA PHE A 186 3.25 11.51 -0.32
C PHE A 186 2.24 12.44 -1.00
N VAL A 187 2.66 13.66 -1.33
CA VAL A 187 1.76 14.79 -1.65
C VAL A 187 1.82 15.23 -3.11
N GLY A 188 2.80 14.75 -3.87
CA GLY A 188 3.05 15.18 -5.23
C GLY A 188 2.13 14.52 -6.25
N LYS A 189 2.39 14.80 -7.53
CA LYS A 189 1.61 14.28 -8.65
C LYS A 189 1.67 12.75 -8.81
N PHE A 190 2.59 12.06 -8.11
CA PHE A 190 2.86 10.63 -8.23
C PHE A 190 2.95 9.97 -6.85
N ASN A 191 1.90 10.12 -6.05
CA ASN A 191 1.72 9.55 -4.70
C ASN A 191 1.45 8.02 -4.68
N THR A 192 1.93 7.28 -5.69
CA THR A 192 1.76 5.82 -5.77
C THR A 192 2.49 5.08 -4.65
N ALA A 193 3.44 5.74 -3.96
CA ALA A 193 4.15 5.18 -2.82
C ALA A 193 3.25 4.89 -1.62
N ILE A 194 2.15 5.63 -1.45
CA ILE A 194 1.17 5.44 -0.37
C ILE A 194 -0.13 4.80 -0.85
N GLU A 195 -0.27 4.60 -2.16
CA GLU A 195 -1.43 3.95 -2.74
C GLU A 195 -1.60 2.53 -2.18
N ASN A 196 -2.81 2.25 -1.67
CA ASN A 196 -3.16 0.94 -1.14
C ASN A 196 -2.22 0.46 -0.01
N LYS A 197 -1.63 1.40 0.75
CA LYS A 197 -0.75 1.11 1.89
C LYS A 197 -1.46 1.40 3.20
N MET A 198 -1.29 0.50 4.17
CA MET A 198 -1.72 0.65 5.56
C MET A 198 -0.68 1.39 6.41
N LEU A 199 0.61 1.29 6.06
CA LEU A 199 1.70 1.93 6.79
C LEU A 199 2.73 2.53 5.84
N ALA A 200 3.10 3.80 6.05
CA ALA A 200 4.17 4.45 5.34
C ALA A 200 5.20 5.02 6.31
N ILE A 201 6.46 4.73 6.05
CA ILE A 201 7.60 5.24 6.80
C ILE A 201 8.24 6.36 6.01
N ALA A 202 8.10 7.58 6.53
CA ALA A 202 8.75 8.76 5.98
C ALA A 202 10.11 8.94 6.68
N ASN A 203 11.19 8.62 5.99
CA ASN A 203 12.53 8.58 6.58
C ASN A 203 13.39 9.73 6.04
N GLU A 204 13.90 10.57 6.94
CA GLU A 204 14.81 11.68 6.62
C GLU A 204 14.32 12.54 5.43
N MET A 205 13.05 12.96 5.46
CA MET A 205 12.42 13.70 4.37
C MET A 205 13.20 14.98 4.01
N LYS A 206 13.74 15.03 2.79
CA LYS A 206 14.69 16.05 2.32
C LYS A 206 14.07 17.44 2.12
N ASN A 207 12.80 17.50 1.71
CA ASN A 207 12.14 18.72 1.24
C ASN A 207 11.45 19.55 2.34
N PHE A 208 11.78 19.33 3.61
CA PHE A 208 11.40 20.23 4.71
C PHE A 208 12.31 21.46 4.78
N GLY A 209 12.72 22.07 3.67
CA GLY A 209 13.61 23.23 3.64
C GLY A 209 12.85 24.56 3.64
N GLU A 210 12.63 25.11 2.44
CA GLU A 210 11.98 26.40 2.20
C GLU A 210 10.44 26.30 2.15
N SER A 211 9.89 25.13 1.80
CA SER A 211 8.45 24.86 1.67
C SER A 211 7.83 24.06 2.83
N ARG A 212 8.44 24.12 4.03
CA ARG A 212 8.02 23.33 5.22
C ARG A 212 6.53 23.40 5.53
N MET A 213 5.94 24.59 5.43
CA MET A 213 4.56 24.82 5.88
C MET A 213 3.55 24.17 4.94
N SER A 214 3.68 24.38 3.62
CA SER A 214 2.82 23.73 2.62
C SER A 214 2.96 22.21 2.64
N ASN A 215 4.17 21.73 2.83
CA ASN A 215 4.51 20.31 2.94
C ASN A 215 3.86 19.66 4.17
N MET A 216 3.81 20.40 5.27
CA MET A 216 3.17 19.95 6.50
C MET A 216 1.65 19.92 6.38
N ASP A 217 1.04 20.93 5.78
CA ASP A 217 -0.41 20.97 5.58
C ASP A 217 -0.87 19.81 4.69
N ALA A 218 -0.09 19.50 3.65
CA ALA A 218 -0.37 18.37 2.78
C ALA A 218 -0.20 17.01 3.50
N LEU A 219 0.79 16.84 4.38
CA LEU A 219 0.88 15.64 5.23
C LEU A 219 -0.26 15.54 6.23
N LYS A 220 -0.66 16.65 6.87
CA LYS A 220 -1.82 16.69 7.78
C LYS A 220 -3.08 16.23 7.05
N SER A 221 -3.30 16.75 5.84
CA SER A 221 -4.37 16.32 4.94
C SER A 221 -4.31 14.81 4.68
N ILE A 222 -3.15 14.26 4.31
CA ILE A 222 -3.01 12.80 4.10
C ILE A 222 -3.28 12.01 5.39
N ILE A 223 -2.94 12.52 6.57
CA ILE A 223 -3.18 11.83 7.85
C ILE A 223 -4.69 11.73 8.14
N THR A 224 -5.49 12.75 7.81
CA THR A 224 -6.90 12.83 8.21
C THR A 224 -7.90 12.53 7.09
N GLU A 225 -7.56 12.76 5.82
CA GLU A 225 -8.47 12.56 4.70
C GLU A 225 -8.78 11.07 4.47
N SER A 226 -9.99 10.81 3.96
CA SER A 226 -10.52 9.46 3.73
C SER A 226 -10.23 8.91 2.33
N SER A 227 -9.82 9.76 1.39
CA SER A 227 -9.44 9.39 0.03
C SER A 227 -8.44 10.39 -0.54
N PHE A 228 -7.77 10.02 -1.62
CA PHE A 228 -6.96 10.94 -2.43
C PHE A 228 -6.94 10.51 -3.89
N GLU A 229 -6.64 11.46 -4.78
CA GLU A 229 -6.47 11.18 -6.21
C GLU A 229 -5.07 10.61 -6.48
N ILE A 230 -5.02 9.49 -7.20
CA ILE A 230 -3.80 8.92 -7.78
C ILE A 230 -3.66 9.42 -9.21
N ASN A 231 -2.45 9.87 -9.54
CA ASN A 231 -2.11 10.31 -10.89
C ASN A 231 -0.82 9.62 -11.35
N GLU A 232 -0.93 8.33 -11.69
CA GLU A 232 0.19 7.55 -12.22
C GLU A 232 0.40 7.81 -13.74
N LYS A 233 1.65 7.78 -14.21
CA LYS A 233 1.91 7.94 -15.65
C LYS A 233 1.27 6.79 -16.45
N TYR A 234 0.62 7.15 -17.56
CA TYR A 234 0.00 6.22 -18.50
C TYR A 234 -1.21 5.44 -17.98
N VAL A 235 -1.64 5.69 -16.73
CA VAL A 235 -2.88 5.16 -16.15
C VAL A 235 -3.85 6.32 -15.98
N PRO A 236 -5.15 6.15 -16.28
CA PRO A 236 -6.13 7.18 -15.98
C PRO A 236 -6.13 7.54 -14.49
N LYS A 237 -6.34 8.83 -14.20
CA LYS A 237 -6.52 9.30 -12.83
C LYS A 237 -7.69 8.59 -12.17
N HIS A 238 -7.52 8.25 -10.91
CA HIS A 238 -8.54 7.58 -10.14
C HIS A 238 -8.41 7.92 -8.66
N GLU A 239 -9.53 7.90 -7.97
CA GLU A 239 -9.58 8.13 -6.53
C GLU A 239 -9.41 6.80 -5.80
N VAL A 240 -8.58 6.80 -4.75
CA VAL A 240 -8.37 5.64 -3.89
C VAL A 240 -8.74 5.96 -2.46
N GLU A 241 -9.20 4.94 -1.75
CA GLU A 241 -9.43 5.03 -0.31
C GLU A 241 -8.09 5.23 0.41
N ASN A 242 -8.03 6.26 1.24
CA ASN A 242 -6.88 6.55 2.06
C ASN A 242 -6.96 5.69 3.31
N VAL A 243 -6.07 4.71 3.43
CA VAL A 243 -5.95 3.83 4.59
C VAL A 243 -4.55 3.89 5.22
N VAL A 244 -3.73 4.85 4.80
CA VAL A 244 -2.33 4.92 5.21
C VAL A 244 -2.20 5.57 6.59
N ASN A 245 -1.42 4.91 7.44
CA ASN A 245 -0.94 5.43 8.71
C ASN A 245 0.54 5.79 8.55
N ILE A 246 0.99 6.89 9.14
CA ILE A 246 2.31 7.46 8.86
C ILE A 246 3.18 7.42 10.11
N MET A 247 4.40 6.94 9.94
CA MET A 247 5.48 7.14 10.90
C MET A 247 6.60 7.94 10.25
N ILE A 248 7.11 8.94 10.96
CA ILE A 248 8.17 9.83 10.49
C ILE A 248 9.43 9.52 11.29
N VAL A 249 10.50 9.13 10.61
CA VAL A 249 11.79 8.82 11.22
C VAL A 249 12.79 9.91 10.84
N THR A 250 13.43 10.52 11.85
CA THR A 250 14.29 11.67 11.62
C THR A 250 15.42 11.78 12.64
N ASN A 251 16.55 12.31 12.17
CA ASN A 251 17.67 12.75 13.00
C ASN A 251 17.67 14.28 13.20
N ASN A 252 16.79 15.02 12.51
CA ASN A 252 16.73 16.48 12.58
C ASN A 252 16.14 16.92 13.92
N VAL A 253 16.73 17.98 14.50
CA VAL A 253 16.25 18.59 15.75
C VAL A 253 14.87 19.22 15.58
N TYR A 254 14.54 19.70 14.37
CA TYR A 254 13.25 20.31 14.03
C TYR A 254 12.60 19.59 12.84
N PRO A 255 12.02 18.39 13.05
CA PRO A 255 11.52 17.60 11.93
C PRO A 255 10.19 18.12 11.37
N LEU A 256 9.33 18.69 12.23
CA LEU A 256 8.02 19.25 11.87
C LEU A 256 7.69 20.44 12.78
N LYS A 257 6.96 21.43 12.26
CA LYS A 257 6.45 22.57 13.04
C LYS A 257 5.08 22.22 13.62
N ILE A 258 5.02 21.69 14.83
CA ILE A 258 3.74 21.41 15.49
C ILE A 258 3.13 22.75 15.94
N GLU A 259 1.88 23.01 15.54
CA GLU A 259 1.10 24.15 16.04
C GLU A 259 0.49 23.75 17.38
N ASN A 260 0.67 24.60 18.39
CA ASN A 260 0.08 24.44 19.72
C ASN A 260 -1.33 24.98 19.78
#